data_AF-A0A936YBB0-F1
#
_entry.id   AF-A0A936YBB0-F1
#
_cell.length_a   1.000
_cell.length_b   1.000
_cell.length_c   1.000
_cell.angle_alpha   90.00
_cell.angle_beta   90.00
_cell.angle_gamma   90.00
#
_symmetry.space_group_name_H-M   'P 1'
#
loop_
_entity.id
_entity.type
_entity.pdbx_description
1 polymer ?
#
loop_
_entity_poly.entity_id
_entity_poly.type
_entity_poly.pdbx_seq_one_letter_code
_entity_poly.pdbx_strand_id
1 'polypeptide(L)'
;MYRSLRRRLDFLLVLTLSTILLLQPVLGSMAYAQTVIVPDVGAPAGNQPNVAESLNHTPVENIATPSSAGVSHNQLTDLQVGSEGLIVNNSASTANSALGSIVQGNANLASGHEATIILNEVTGTNTTGLNGSTEIVGKTAEYVVANPNGISCNGCGFINTPKVTPLPRALPS
;
A
#
# COMPACT_ATOMS: atom_id res chain seq x y z
N MET A 1 47.20 -38.01 -12.35
CA MET A 1 45.80 -38.02 -12.84
C MET A 1 44.82 -37.33 -11.88
N TYR A 2 44.85 -37.59 -10.57
CA TYR A 2 43.92 -36.97 -9.60
C TYR A 2 44.08 -35.44 -9.43
N ARG A 3 45.32 -34.91 -9.41
CA ARG A 3 45.59 -33.47 -9.26
C ARG A 3 45.09 -32.61 -10.42
N SER A 4 45.11 -33.13 -11.65
CA SER A 4 44.62 -32.41 -12.83
C SER A 4 43.10 -32.40 -12.91
N LEU A 5 42.43 -33.45 -12.41
CA LEU A 5 40.98 -33.53 -12.34
C LEU A 5 40.42 -32.57 -11.28
N ARG A 6 41.05 -32.51 -10.10
CA ARG A 6 40.68 -31.58 -9.03
C ARG A 6 40.77 -30.12 -9.47
N ARG A 7 41.86 -29.73 -10.16
CA ARG A 7 42.00 -28.37 -10.71
C ARG A 7 40.92 -28.01 -11.74
N ARG A 8 40.50 -28.95 -12.58
CA ARG A 8 39.41 -28.72 -13.54
C ARG A 8 38.06 -28.58 -12.83
N LEU A 9 37.83 -29.37 -11.78
CA LEU A 9 36.62 -29.30 -10.99
C LEU A 9 36.52 -28.00 -10.19
N ASP A 10 37.61 -27.58 -9.55
CA ASP A 10 37.70 -26.31 -8.82
C ASP A 10 37.46 -25.12 -9.78
N PHE A 11 38.03 -25.17 -10.99
CA PHE A 11 37.84 -24.14 -12.00
C PHE A 11 36.39 -24.06 -12.51
N LEU A 12 35.74 -25.20 -12.71
CA LEU A 12 34.32 -25.26 -13.08
C LEU A 12 33.39 -24.78 -11.95
N LEU A 13 33.69 -25.14 -10.70
CA LEU A 13 32.95 -24.67 -9.52
C LEU A 13 33.07 -23.16 -9.32
N VAL A 14 34.25 -22.59 -9.54
CA VAL A 14 34.44 -21.12 -9.49
C VAL A 14 33.69 -20.43 -10.62
N LEU A 15 33.66 -21.02 -11.82
CA LEU A 15 32.90 -20.47 -12.94
C LEU A 15 31.39 -20.47 -12.65
N THR A 16 30.84 -21.57 -12.11
CA THR A 16 29.42 -21.67 -11.77
C THR A 16 29.03 -20.75 -10.61
N LEU A 17 29.81 -20.69 -9.53
CA LEU A 17 29.56 -19.76 -8.43
C LEU A 17 29.63 -18.29 -8.90
N SER A 18 30.58 -17.96 -9.77
CA SER A 18 30.71 -16.60 -10.30
C SER A 18 29.51 -16.21 -11.17
N THR A 19 28.98 -17.14 -11.98
CA THR A 19 27.76 -16.89 -12.76
C THR A 19 26.52 -16.71 -11.88
N ILE A 20 26.40 -17.46 -10.77
CA ILE A 20 25.26 -17.35 -9.85
C ILE A 20 25.29 -16.03 -9.06
N LEU A 21 26.49 -15.51 -8.73
CA LEU A 21 26.66 -14.25 -8.01
C LEU A 21 26.45 -13.02 -8.92
N LEU A 22 26.70 -13.14 -10.22
CA LEU A 22 26.43 -12.10 -11.22
C LEU A 22 24.99 -12.13 -11.75
N LEU A 23 24.28 -13.24 -11.56
CA LEU A 23 22.85 -13.40 -11.86
C LEU A 23 21.99 -13.30 -10.58
N GLN A 24 22.46 -12.56 -9.58
CA GLN A 24 21.55 -12.08 -8.56
C GLN A 24 20.66 -11.03 -9.23
N PRO A 25 19.32 -11.15 -9.20
CA PRO A 25 18.49 -10.02 -9.60
C PRO A 25 18.88 -8.86 -8.68
N VAL A 26 19.24 -7.73 -9.28
CA VAL A 26 19.36 -6.45 -8.57
C VAL A 26 17.94 -6.08 -8.14
N LEU A 27 17.45 -6.70 -7.06
CA LEU A 27 16.11 -6.52 -6.52
C LEU A 27 15.93 -5.13 -5.89
N GLY A 28 17.00 -4.37 -5.72
CA GLY A 28 16.93 -2.99 -5.28
C GLY A 28 16.97 -2.06 -6.48
N SER A 29 15.81 -1.81 -7.11
CA SER A 29 15.43 -0.57 -7.84
C SER A 29 14.24 -0.83 -8.79
N MET A 30 13.21 -1.55 -8.35
CA MET A 30 11.92 -1.44 -9.05
C MET A 30 11.31 -0.13 -8.58
N ALA A 31 11.48 0.93 -9.37
CA ALA A 31 10.70 2.15 -9.21
C ALA A 31 9.22 1.74 -9.11
N TYR A 32 8.56 2.13 -8.01
CA TYR A 32 7.23 1.69 -7.60
C TYR A 32 6.18 1.89 -8.70
N ALA A 33 6.06 0.90 -9.57
CA ALA A 33 5.01 0.81 -10.60
C ALA A 33 3.73 0.20 -10.04
N GLN A 34 3.82 -0.47 -8.89
CA GLN A 34 2.73 -1.22 -8.25
C GLN A 34 2.27 -0.56 -6.95
N THR A 35 0.99 -0.72 -6.65
CA THR A 35 0.37 -0.33 -5.38
C THR A 35 0.76 -1.34 -4.30
N VAL A 36 1.29 -0.84 -3.20
CA VAL A 36 1.70 -1.62 -2.03
C VAL A 36 1.02 -1.01 -0.81
N ILE A 37 0.26 -1.83 -0.09
CA ILE A 37 -0.37 -1.45 1.16
C ILE A 37 -0.16 -2.57 2.17
N VAL A 38 0.51 -2.26 3.28
CA VAL A 38 0.85 -3.24 4.31
C VAL A 38 0.34 -2.72 5.66
N PRO A 39 -0.76 -3.29 6.21
CA PRO A 39 -1.24 -2.94 7.54
C PRO A 39 -0.17 -3.16 8.61
N ASP A 40 -0.07 -2.22 9.55
CA ASP A 40 0.80 -2.38 10.72
C ASP A 40 0.15 -3.32 11.73
N VAL A 41 0.60 -4.57 11.75
CA VAL A 41 0.11 -5.61 12.67
C VAL A 41 0.45 -5.32 14.15
N GLY A 42 1.37 -4.38 14.41
CA GLY A 42 1.72 -3.90 15.76
C GLY A 42 0.85 -2.74 16.24
N ALA A 43 0.05 -2.12 15.36
CA ALA A 43 -0.85 -1.03 15.72
C ALA A 43 -2.01 -1.53 16.60
N PRO A 44 -2.70 -0.64 17.36
CA PRO A 44 -3.95 -1.00 18.03
C PRO A 44 -4.94 -1.65 17.06
N ALA A 45 -5.67 -2.68 17.48
CA ALA A 45 -6.56 -3.44 16.60
C ALA A 45 -7.61 -2.57 15.87
N GLY A 46 -8.05 -1.48 16.51
CA GLY A 46 -8.97 -0.50 15.91
C GLY A 46 -8.35 0.39 14.83
N ASN A 47 -7.04 0.30 14.60
CA ASN A 47 -6.31 1.08 13.61
C ASN A 47 -5.69 0.20 12.50
N GLN A 48 -6.02 -1.09 12.46
CA GLN A 48 -5.52 -2.01 11.43
C GLN A 48 -6.56 -2.13 10.31
N PRO A 49 -6.32 -1.56 9.11
CA PRO A 49 -7.18 -1.81 7.96
C PRO A 49 -7.01 -3.24 7.44
N ASN A 50 -7.97 -3.71 6.66
CA ASN A 50 -7.85 -4.96 5.91
C ASN A 50 -7.57 -4.67 4.43
N VAL A 51 -6.68 -5.43 3.80
CA VAL A 51 -6.39 -5.30 2.37
C VAL A 51 -7.06 -6.43 1.60
N ALA A 52 -7.68 -6.09 0.48
CA ALA A 52 -8.29 -7.01 -0.46
C ALA A 52 -7.97 -6.58 -1.91
N GLU A 53 -8.57 -7.26 -2.88
CA GLU A 53 -8.55 -6.87 -4.29
C GLU A 53 -9.98 -6.74 -4.81
N SER A 54 -10.19 -5.80 -5.72
CA SER A 54 -11.42 -5.71 -6.52
C SER A 54 -11.46 -6.80 -7.61
N LEU A 55 -12.58 -6.91 -8.32
CA LEU A 55 -12.74 -7.88 -9.40
C LEU A 55 -11.74 -7.72 -10.55
N ASN A 56 -11.20 -6.52 -10.75
CA ASN A 56 -10.18 -6.25 -11.77
C ASN A 56 -8.76 -6.12 -11.18
N HIS A 57 -8.53 -6.69 -10.00
CA HIS A 57 -7.22 -6.75 -9.32
C HIS A 57 -6.65 -5.40 -8.87
N THR A 58 -7.48 -4.38 -8.70
CA THR A 58 -7.04 -3.14 -8.05
C THR A 58 -7.02 -3.36 -6.54
N PRO A 59 -5.93 -2.99 -5.83
CA PRO A 59 -5.89 -3.11 -4.37
C PRO A 59 -6.97 -2.29 -3.67
N VAL A 60 -7.60 -2.89 -2.67
CA VAL A 60 -8.67 -2.31 -1.87
C VAL A 60 -8.24 -2.25 -0.40
N GLU A 61 -8.15 -1.05 0.14
CA GLU A 61 -8.06 -0.78 1.57
C GLU A 61 -9.46 -0.73 2.18
N ASN A 62 -9.84 -1.76 2.92
CA ASN A 62 -10.98 -1.71 3.82
C ASN A 62 -10.56 -1.01 5.11
N ILE A 63 -10.86 0.30 5.17
CA ILE A 63 -10.49 1.16 6.29
C ILE A 63 -11.02 0.61 7.63
N ALA A 64 -10.33 0.95 8.72
CA ALA A 64 -10.73 0.60 10.07
C ALA A 64 -12.02 1.33 10.49
N THR A 65 -12.68 0.83 11.53
CA THR A 65 -13.92 1.44 12.05
C THR A 65 -13.67 2.89 12.48
N PRO A 66 -14.46 3.86 11.99
CA PRO A 66 -14.30 5.26 12.38
C PRO A 66 -14.56 5.47 13.87
N SER A 67 -13.80 6.37 14.47
CA SER A 67 -14.07 6.91 15.81
C SER A 67 -15.39 7.69 15.85
N SER A 68 -15.85 8.07 17.05
CA SER A 68 -17.03 8.92 17.22
C SER A 68 -16.91 10.31 16.57
N ALA A 69 -15.68 10.74 16.27
CA ALA A 69 -15.41 11.98 15.55
C ALA A 69 -15.45 11.80 14.00
N GLY A 70 -15.70 10.59 13.50
CA GLY A 70 -15.73 10.27 12.07
C GLY A 70 -14.35 10.02 11.46
N VAL A 71 -13.29 9.94 12.27
CA VAL A 71 -11.93 9.63 11.80
C VAL A 71 -11.72 8.13 11.78
N SER A 72 -11.45 7.56 10.61
CA SER A 72 -10.84 6.23 10.48
C SER A 72 -9.33 6.40 10.43
N HIS A 73 -8.61 5.83 11.40
CA HIS A 73 -7.16 5.91 11.50
C HIS A 73 -6.55 4.56 11.15
N ASN A 74 -5.93 4.48 9.98
CA ASN A 74 -5.31 3.28 9.45
C ASN A 74 -3.79 3.41 9.59
N GLN A 75 -3.16 2.50 10.32
CA GLN A 75 -1.71 2.44 10.45
C GLN A 75 -1.14 1.38 9.49
N LEU A 76 -0.14 1.78 8.73
CA LEU A 76 0.47 1.00 7.67
C LEU A 76 1.99 1.00 7.85
N THR A 77 2.67 -0.13 7.63
CA THR A 77 4.14 -0.13 7.55
C THR A 77 4.64 0.29 6.16
N ASP A 78 3.80 0.18 5.13
CA ASP A 78 4.10 0.65 3.77
C ASP A 78 2.83 1.10 3.05
N LEU A 79 2.94 2.21 2.30
CA LEU A 79 1.93 2.75 1.42
C LEU A 79 2.58 3.32 0.17
N GLN A 80 2.35 2.65 -0.96
CA GLN A 80 2.68 3.08 -2.32
C GLN A 80 1.41 2.98 -3.15
N VAL A 81 1.14 3.97 -3.99
CA VAL A 81 0.06 3.91 -4.98
C VAL A 81 0.72 3.84 -6.35
N GLY A 82 0.64 2.68 -7.00
CA GLY A 82 1.13 2.43 -8.34
C GLY A 82 0.14 2.90 -9.40
N SER A 83 0.45 2.59 -10.66
CA SER A 83 -0.33 3.03 -11.82
C SER A 83 -1.73 2.41 -11.89
N GLU A 84 -1.91 1.22 -11.32
CA GLU A 84 -3.19 0.54 -11.15
C GLU A 84 -4.12 1.26 -10.15
N GLY A 85 -3.55 2.12 -9.30
CA GLY A 85 -4.28 2.89 -8.29
C GLY A 85 -4.57 2.14 -7.00
N LEU A 86 -5.30 2.81 -6.11
CA LEU A 86 -5.71 2.31 -4.80
C LEU A 86 -7.18 2.65 -4.59
N ILE A 87 -7.96 1.66 -4.16
CA ILE A 87 -9.34 1.87 -3.72
C ILE A 87 -9.37 1.91 -2.21
N VAL A 88 -9.91 2.98 -1.65
CA VAL A 88 -10.17 3.16 -0.22
C VAL A 88 -11.66 2.94 0.02
N ASN A 89 -12.03 1.83 0.66
CA ASN A 89 -13.41 1.39 0.80
C ASN A 89 -14.08 1.98 2.05
N ASN A 90 -14.78 3.09 1.85
CA ASN A 90 -15.61 3.78 2.83
C ASN A 90 -17.12 3.49 2.63
N SER A 91 -17.44 2.25 2.21
CA SER A 91 -18.81 1.82 1.96
C SER A 91 -19.22 0.68 2.88
N ALA A 92 -20.35 0.80 3.58
CA ALA A 92 -20.94 -0.31 4.35
C ALA A 92 -21.66 -1.35 3.46
N SER A 93 -21.86 -1.04 2.17
CA SER A 93 -22.56 -1.88 1.19
C SER A 93 -21.72 -2.01 -0.08
N THR A 94 -22.02 -3.01 -0.92
CA THR A 94 -21.39 -3.13 -2.24
C THR A 94 -21.57 -1.85 -3.06
N ALA A 95 -20.50 -1.40 -3.71
CA ALA A 95 -20.47 -0.15 -4.45
C ALA A 95 -19.67 -0.28 -5.76
N ASN A 96 -20.01 0.57 -6.72
CA ASN A 96 -19.27 0.68 -7.97
C ASN A 96 -18.04 1.56 -7.77
N SER A 97 -16.94 1.15 -8.37
CA SER A 97 -15.64 1.81 -8.32
C SER A 97 -15.17 2.13 -9.73
N ALA A 98 -14.70 3.35 -9.94
CA ALA A 98 -14.09 3.78 -11.20
C ALA A 98 -12.78 3.02 -11.48
N LEU A 99 -12.02 2.69 -10.44
CA LEU A 99 -10.79 1.91 -10.55
C LEU A 99 -11.05 0.40 -10.51
N GLY A 100 -12.10 -0.05 -9.82
CA GLY A 100 -12.29 -1.43 -9.38
C GLY A 100 -13.46 -2.21 -9.98
N SER A 101 -14.30 -1.57 -10.80
CA SER A 101 -15.62 -2.05 -11.19
C SER A 101 -16.57 -2.23 -10.01
N ILE A 102 -16.53 -3.35 -9.29
CA ILE A 102 -17.39 -3.63 -8.12
C ILE A 102 -16.52 -3.95 -6.91
N VAL A 103 -16.82 -3.30 -5.79
CA VAL A 103 -16.16 -3.47 -4.50
C VAL A 103 -17.19 -3.88 -3.46
N GLN A 104 -16.92 -4.94 -2.71
CA GLN A 104 -17.82 -5.40 -1.64
C GLN A 104 -17.87 -4.40 -0.48
N GLY A 105 -18.94 -4.42 0.30
CA GLY A 105 -19.03 -3.58 1.50
C GLY A 105 -17.90 -3.90 2.49
N ASN A 106 -17.36 -2.85 3.10
CA ASN A 106 -16.37 -2.95 4.16
C ASN A 106 -17.06 -3.39 5.45
N ALA A 107 -16.71 -4.60 5.92
CA ALA A 107 -17.28 -5.20 7.13
C ALA A 107 -16.98 -4.43 8.42
N ASN A 108 -16.01 -3.50 8.40
CA ASN A 108 -15.69 -2.63 9.54
C ASN A 108 -16.70 -1.49 9.72
N LEU A 109 -17.57 -1.25 8.73
CA LEU A 109 -18.45 -0.08 8.66
C LEU A 109 -19.91 -0.45 8.87
N ALA A 110 -20.64 0.45 9.51
CA ALA A 110 -22.09 0.44 9.59
C ALA A 110 -22.66 1.59 8.76
N SER A 111 -23.79 1.36 8.09
CA SER A 111 -24.42 2.40 7.27
C SER A 111 -24.76 3.64 8.11
N GLY A 112 -24.43 4.82 7.58
CA GLY A 112 -24.57 6.11 8.25
C GLY A 112 -23.40 6.48 9.18
N HIS A 113 -22.51 5.53 9.48
CA HIS A 113 -21.35 5.71 10.37
C HIS A 113 -20.02 5.54 9.63
N GLU A 114 -20.02 5.70 8.30
CA GLU A 114 -18.81 5.69 7.48
C GLU A 114 -17.98 6.96 7.75
N ALA A 115 -16.68 6.88 7.48
CA ALA A 115 -15.70 7.90 7.83
C ALA A 115 -16.02 9.24 7.14
N THR A 116 -15.72 10.34 7.82
CA THR A 116 -15.65 11.69 7.24
C THR A 116 -14.21 12.12 6.98
N ILE A 117 -13.26 11.52 7.72
CA ILE A 117 -11.82 11.67 7.52
C ILE A 117 -11.19 10.27 7.53
N ILE A 118 -10.39 9.98 6.52
CA ILE A 118 -9.60 8.76 6.42
C ILE A 118 -8.13 9.17 6.55
N LEU A 119 -7.49 8.72 7.62
CA LEU A 119 -6.09 8.95 7.91
C LEU A 119 -5.31 7.68 7.70
N ASN A 120 -4.42 7.69 6.72
CA ASN A 120 -3.43 6.65 6.50
C ASN A 120 -2.09 7.13 7.03
N GLU A 121 -1.64 6.55 8.13
CA GLU A 121 -0.37 6.85 8.78
C GLU A 121 0.65 5.74 8.50
N VAL A 122 1.79 6.11 7.92
CA VAL A 122 2.91 5.19 7.72
C VAL A 122 3.80 5.20 8.95
N THR A 123 3.84 4.07 9.66
CA THR A 123 4.64 3.83 10.87
C THR A 123 5.97 3.14 10.58
N GLY A 124 6.12 2.58 9.37
CA GLY A 124 7.37 1.98 8.90
C GLY A 124 8.42 3.01 8.48
N THR A 125 9.50 2.53 7.86
CA THR A 125 10.64 3.37 7.45
C THR A 125 10.61 3.79 5.98
N ASN A 126 9.65 3.30 5.20
CA ASN A 126 9.57 3.58 3.76
C ASN A 126 8.89 4.93 3.49
N THR A 127 9.35 5.65 2.47
CA THR A 127 8.67 6.85 1.94
C THR A 127 7.41 6.48 1.18
N THR A 128 6.41 7.36 1.07
CA THR A 128 5.21 7.11 0.25
C THR A 128 5.32 7.72 -1.14
N GLY A 129 5.20 6.88 -2.17
CA GLY A 129 5.05 7.28 -3.57
C GLY A 129 3.58 7.19 -4.00
N LEU A 130 3.00 8.31 -4.44
CA LEU A 130 1.67 8.39 -5.03
C LEU A 130 1.82 8.57 -6.54
N ASN A 131 1.83 7.46 -7.28
CA ASN A 131 2.10 7.39 -8.72
C ASN A 131 0.87 7.01 -9.57
N GLY A 132 -0.32 6.96 -8.95
CA GLY A 132 -1.59 6.70 -9.63
C GLY A 132 -2.79 7.23 -8.85
N SER A 133 -4.00 6.81 -9.25
CA SER A 133 -5.22 7.33 -8.67
C SER A 133 -5.58 6.64 -7.35
N THR A 134 -6.00 7.42 -6.36
CA THR A 134 -6.66 6.92 -5.14
C THR A 134 -8.15 7.26 -5.21
N GLU A 135 -9.01 6.26 -5.08
CA GLU A 135 -10.46 6.42 -5.10
C GLU A 135 -11.07 6.07 -3.74
N ILE A 136 -11.86 6.98 -3.16
CA ILE A 136 -12.74 6.62 -2.04
C ILE A 136 -14.06 6.07 -2.60
N VAL A 137 -14.35 4.80 -2.35
CA VAL A 137 -15.62 4.18 -2.75
C VAL A 137 -16.63 4.27 -1.62
N GLY A 138 -17.89 4.52 -1.95
CA GLY A 138 -18.96 4.72 -0.97
C GLY A 138 -19.08 6.18 -0.54
N LYS A 139 -19.15 6.43 0.76
CA LYS A 139 -19.33 7.78 1.29
C LYS A 139 -18.07 8.60 1.07
N THR A 140 -18.24 9.79 0.52
CA THR A 140 -17.20 10.78 0.34
C THR A 140 -16.54 11.17 1.68
N ALA A 141 -15.21 11.25 1.73
CA ALA A 141 -14.45 11.63 2.93
C ALA A 141 -13.18 12.42 2.60
N GLU A 142 -12.67 13.21 3.55
CA GLU A 142 -11.32 13.76 3.42
C GLU A 142 -10.27 12.64 3.50
N TYR A 143 -9.20 12.76 2.70
CA TYR A 143 -8.11 11.80 2.69
C TYR A 143 -6.82 12.44 3.20
N VAL A 144 -6.22 11.82 4.21
CA VAL A 144 -4.98 12.29 4.84
C VAL A 144 -3.96 11.17 4.76
N VAL A 145 -2.79 11.48 4.22
CA VAL A 145 -1.64 10.57 4.22
C VAL A 145 -0.54 11.19 5.07
N ALA A 146 -0.17 10.53 6.16
CA ALA A 146 0.91 10.94 7.03
C ALA A 146 2.08 9.97 6.86
N ASN A 147 3.25 10.48 6.48
CA ASN A 147 4.47 9.68 6.42
C ASN A 147 5.68 10.56 6.78
N PRO A 148 6.29 10.38 7.97
CA PRO A 148 7.46 11.17 8.38
C PRO A 148 8.69 10.96 7.50
N ASN A 149 8.77 9.85 6.78
CA ASN A 149 9.90 9.53 5.90
C ASN A 149 9.83 10.31 4.58
N GLY A 150 8.64 10.83 4.22
CA GLY A 150 8.42 11.64 3.03
C GLY A 150 7.28 11.13 2.17
N ILE A 151 6.69 12.05 1.40
CA ILE A 151 5.60 11.78 0.47
C ILE A 151 5.96 12.43 -0.87
N SER A 152 5.84 11.68 -1.96
CA SER A 152 5.97 12.18 -3.33
C SER A 152 4.67 11.91 -4.10
N CYS A 153 4.32 12.83 -5.00
CA CYS A 153 3.24 12.63 -5.96
C CYS A 153 3.81 12.80 -7.37
N ASN A 154 3.74 11.74 -8.19
CA ASN A 154 4.12 11.77 -9.59
C ASN A 154 2.98 11.20 -10.44
N GLY A 155 2.06 12.08 -10.86
CA GLY A 155 0.85 11.66 -11.56
C GLY A 155 -0.25 11.14 -10.62
N CYS A 156 -0.22 11.50 -9.33
CA CYS A 156 -1.29 11.15 -8.42
C CYS A 156 -2.64 11.76 -8.85
N GLY A 157 -3.71 11.00 -8.67
CA GLY A 157 -5.09 11.43 -8.87
C GLY A 157 -5.95 11.07 -7.67
N PHE A 158 -7.04 11.81 -7.45
CA PHE A 158 -7.97 11.53 -6.36
C PHE A 158 -9.40 11.56 -6.86
N ILE A 159 -10.17 10.52 -6.53
CA ILE A 159 -11.56 10.35 -6.95
C ILE A 159 -12.43 10.31 -5.68
N ASN A 160 -13.56 11.01 -5.70
CA ASN A 160 -14.50 11.10 -4.57
C ASN A 160 -13.85 11.55 -3.24
N THR A 161 -12.87 12.46 -3.34
CA THR A 161 -12.08 12.93 -2.21
C THR A 161 -12.10 14.46 -2.16
N PRO A 162 -12.99 15.11 -1.39
CA PRO A 162 -13.20 16.56 -1.38
C PRO A 162 -11.97 17.35 -0.92
N LYS A 163 -11.10 16.73 -0.13
CA LYS A 163 -9.86 17.33 0.35
C LYS A 163 -8.81 16.26 0.58
N VAL A 164 -7.59 16.56 0.17
CA VAL A 164 -6.41 15.72 0.33
C VAL A 164 -5.36 16.47 1.12
N THR A 165 -4.82 15.86 2.18
CA THR A 165 -3.76 16.46 3.00
C THR A 165 -2.57 15.51 3.15
N PRO A 166 -1.45 15.75 2.45
CA PRO A 166 -0.20 15.05 2.73
C PRO A 166 0.53 15.68 3.92
N LEU A 167 0.90 14.87 4.91
CA LEU A 167 1.62 15.29 6.12
C LEU A 167 3.00 14.60 6.17
N PRO A 168 4.09 15.29 5.81
CA PRO A 168 5.44 14.71 5.79
C PRO A 168 6.08 14.63 7.20
N ARG A 169 5.26 14.53 8.25
CA ARG A 169 5.70 14.49 9.65
C ARG A 169 4.81 13.52 10.42
N ALA A 170 5.39 12.88 11.43
CA ALA A 170 4.67 12.02 12.36
C ALA A 170 3.56 12.79 13.08
N LEU A 171 2.43 12.13 13.29
CA LEU A 171 1.35 12.67 14.09
C LEU A 171 1.67 12.47 15.58
N PRO A 172 1.26 13.42 16.46
CA PRO A 172 1.33 13.17 17.89
C PRO A 172 0.41 12.00 18.25
N SER A 173 0.95 11.09 19.06
CA SER A 173 0.23 9.95 19.65
C SER A 173 -0.83 10.38 20.65
#